data_AF-A0A838PIS2-F1
#
_entry.id   AF-A0A838PIS2-F1
#
_cell.length_a   1.000
_cell.length_b   1.000
_cell.length_c   1.000
_cell.angle_alpha   90.00
_cell.angle_beta   90.00
_cell.angle_gamma   90.00
#
_symmetry.space_group_name_H-M   'P 1'
#
loop_
_entity.id
_entity.type
_entity.pdbx_description
1 polymer ?
#
loop_
_entity_poly.entity_id
_entity_poly.type
_entity_poly.pdbx_seq_one_letter_code
_entity_poly.pdbx_strand_id
1 'polypeptide(L)' 'MSEFLNEPVLELRRAPVRESLLEALRELDSRLPLEVPVLVGGDRGAIEGLDSTDPGAPSRLVARAGRAGEAEARAAVQT' A
#
# COMPACT_ATOMS: atom_id res chain seq x y z
N MET A 1 -17.45 -22.51 -14.65
CA MET A 1 -16.11 -21.99 -14.35
C MET A 1 -15.64 -21.22 -15.57
N SER A 2 -15.15 -19.99 -15.41
CA SER A 2 -14.51 -19.26 -16.51
C SER A 2 -13.05 -19.69 -16.64
N GLU A 3 -12.50 -19.54 -17.84
CA GLU A 3 -11.06 -19.76 -18.10
C GLU A 3 -10.22 -18.67 -17.42
N PHE A 4 -9.00 -19.01 -17.02
CA PHE A 4 -8.03 -18.04 -16.51
C PHE A 4 -7.58 -17.12 -17.65
N LEU A 5 -7.54 -15.82 -17.38
CA LEU A 5 -7.00 -14.80 -18.30
C LEU A 5 -6.14 -13.82 -17.51
N ASN A 6 -5.07 -13.33 -18.12
CA ASN A 6 -4.25 -12.26 -17.55
C ASN A 6 -5.04 -10.94 -17.49
N GLU A 7 -4.79 -10.14 -16.46
CA GLU A 7 -5.34 -8.79 -16.36
C GLU A 7 -4.75 -7.89 -17.48
N PRO A 8 -5.56 -7.18 -18.27
CA PRO A 8 -5.07 -6.26 -19.29
C PRO A 8 -4.26 -5.11 -18.69
N VAL A 9 -3.18 -4.72 -19.38
CA VAL A 9 -2.40 -3.53 -19.00
C VAL A 9 -3.20 -2.24 -19.25
N LEU A 10 -2.88 -1.19 -18.49
CA LEU A 10 -3.50 0.13 -18.67
C LEU A 10 -3.06 0.77 -19.99
N GLU A 11 -4.03 0.99 -20.88
CA GLU A 11 -3.82 1.64 -22.17
C GLU A 11 -3.81 3.17 -22.04
N LEU A 12 -2.71 3.74 -21.55
CA LEU A 12 -2.58 5.18 -21.30
C LEU A 12 -2.69 6.05 -22.57
N ARG A 13 -2.74 5.49 -23.79
CA ARG A 13 -3.12 6.26 -24.98
C ARG A 13 -4.59 6.70 -24.97
N ARG A 14 -5.44 6.01 -24.21
CA ARG A 14 -6.87 6.33 -24.06
C ARG A 14 -7.04 7.43 -23.02
N ALA A 15 -7.65 8.55 -23.41
CA ALA A 15 -7.86 9.69 -22.51
C ALA A 15 -8.59 9.32 -21.20
N PRO A 16 -9.69 8.54 -21.21
CA PRO A 16 -10.39 8.18 -19.98
C PRO A 16 -9.52 7.37 -19.00
N VAL A 17 -8.58 6.56 -19.51
CA VAL A 17 -7.69 5.76 -18.67
C VAL A 17 -6.67 6.66 -17.97
N ARG A 18 -6.13 7.67 -18.68
CA ARG A 18 -5.24 8.67 -18.06
C ARG A 18 -5.97 9.52 -17.03
N GLU A 19 -7.19 9.94 -17.33
CA GLU A 19 -8.01 10.75 -16.43
C GLU A 19 -8.28 10.00 -15.12
N SER A 20 -8.65 8.72 -15.21
CA SER A 20 -8.84 7.85 -14.05
C SER A 20 -7.56 7.69 -13.22
N LEU A 21 -6.41 7.46 -13.87
CA LEU A 21 -5.13 7.39 -13.17
C LEU A 21 -4.79 8.70 -12.43
N LEU A 22 -4.96 9.84 -13.09
CA LEU A 22 -4.68 11.15 -12.49
C LEU A 22 -5.63 11.46 -11.32
N GLU A 23 -6.88 11.01 -11.38
CA GLU A 23 -7.83 11.12 -10.28
C GLU A 23 -7.38 10.28 -9.09
N ALA A 24 -7.06 9.00 -9.32
CA ALA A 24 -6.61 8.09 -8.27
C ALA A 24 -5.31 8.58 -7.58
N LEU A 25 -4.39 9.17 -8.35
CA LEU A 25 -3.18 9.78 -7.80
C LEU A 25 -3.51 10.98 -6.90
N ARG A 26 -4.42 11.86 -7.30
CA ARG A 26 -4.86 13.00 -6.49
C ARG A 26 -5.59 12.55 -5.21
N GLU A 27 -6.42 11.52 -5.31
CA GLU A 27 -7.08 10.92 -4.16
C GLU A 27 -6.06 10.31 -3.19
N LEU A 28 -5.07 9.57 -3.70
CA LEU A 28 -3.99 9.01 -2.88
C LEU A 28 -3.20 10.13 -2.18
N ASP A 29 -2.78 11.16 -2.91
CA ASP A 29 -2.02 12.29 -2.38
C ASP A 29 -2.75 12.95 -1.21
N SER A 30 -4.08 13.06 -1.28
CA SER A 30 -4.91 13.63 -0.20
C SER A 30 -4.94 12.79 1.09
N ARG A 31 -4.56 11.52 1.01
CA ARG A 31 -4.56 10.56 2.13
C ARG A 31 -3.18 10.33 2.74
N LEU A 32 -2.12 10.89 2.16
CA LEU A 32 -0.77 10.67 2.66
C LEU A 32 -0.47 11.53 3.92
N PRO A 33 0.37 11.01 4.84
CA PRO A 33 0.97 9.68 4.84
C PRO A 33 -0.03 8.59 5.25
N LEU A 34 0.08 7.41 4.65
CA LEU A 34 -0.71 6.24 5.06
C LEU A 34 -0.20 5.66 6.38
N GLU A 35 -1.12 5.18 7.22
CA GLU A 35 -0.79 4.37 8.40
C GLU A 35 -0.96 2.89 8.09
N VAL A 36 0.13 2.12 8.20
CA VAL A 36 0.16 0.69 7.85
C VAL A 36 0.47 -0.14 9.10
N PRO A 37 -0.55 -0.70 9.77
CA PRO A 37 -0.32 -1.52 10.96
C PRO A 37 0.36 -2.85 10.64
N VAL A 38 1.03 -3.42 11.64
CA VAL A 38 1.30 -4.87 11.66
C VAL A 38 -0.04 -5.61 11.68
N LEU A 39 -0.20 -6.61 10.81
CA LEU A 39 -1.40 -7.46 10.78
C LEU A 39 -1.00 -8.92 11.01
N VAL A 40 -1.57 -9.55 12.04
CA VAL A 40 -1.35 -10.96 12.40
C VAL A 40 -2.69 -11.63 12.67
N GLY A 41 -3.06 -12.65 11.91
CA GLY A 41 -4.34 -13.35 12.11
C GLY A 41 -5.60 -12.48 12.00
N GLY A 42 -5.51 -11.30 11.38
CA GLY A 42 -6.59 -10.29 11.34
C GLY A 42 -6.52 -9.23 12.44
N ASP A 43 -5.68 -9.42 13.46
CA ASP A 43 -5.44 -8.46 14.52
C ASP A 43 -4.47 -7.36 14.08
N ARG A 44 -4.76 -6.14 14.54
CA ARG A 44 -3.95 -4.93 14.27
C ARG A 44 -2.99 -4.67 15.42
N GLY A 45 -1.70 -4.58 15.08
CA GLY A 45 -0.61 -4.24 15.99
C GLY A 45 -0.06 -2.83 15.80
N ALA A 46 1.24 -2.64 16.06
CA ALA A 46 1.92 -1.34 15.94
C ALA A 46 1.71 -0.69 14.57
N ILE A 47 1.59 0.64 14.54
CA ILE A 47 1.45 1.48 13.33
C ILE A 47 2.68 2.33 13.03
N GLU A 48 3.71 2.26 13.88
CA GLU A 48 4.94 3.04 13.76
C GLU A 48 6.19 2.15 13.77
N GLY A 49 7.30 2.68 13.25
CA GLY A 49 8.62 2.05 13.31
C GLY A 49 9.39 2.06 12.00
N LEU A 50 8.73 2.31 10.86
CA LEU A 50 9.35 2.44 9.54
C LEU A 50 8.72 3.60 8.76
N ASP A 51 9.56 4.54 8.31
CA ASP A 51 9.16 5.61 7.41
C ASP A 51 9.41 5.19 5.96
N SER A 52 8.36 5.24 5.13
CA SER A 52 8.44 5.00 3.68
C SER A 52 8.33 6.33 2.95
N THR A 53 9.36 6.69 2.20
CA THR A 53 9.46 7.97 1.48
C THR A 53 9.30 7.80 -0.02
N ASP A 54 8.82 8.85 -0.69
CA ASP A 54 8.73 8.91 -2.15
C ASP A 54 10.15 8.91 -2.76
N PRO A 55 10.55 7.93 -3.58
CA PRO A 55 11.89 7.91 -4.17
C PRO A 55 12.11 9.05 -5.18
N GLY A 56 11.04 9.61 -5.77
CA GLY A 56 11.10 10.79 -6.63
C GLY A 56 11.16 12.11 -5.86
N ALA A 57 10.80 12.09 -4.57
CA ALA A 57 10.87 13.23 -3.66
C ALA A 57 11.22 12.75 -2.24
N PRO A 58 12.49 12.41 -1.92
CA PRO A 58 12.85 11.70 -0.69
C PRO A 58 12.51 12.38 0.64
N SER A 59 12.22 13.68 0.64
CA SER A 59 11.73 14.41 1.81
C SER A 59 10.22 14.20 2.08
N ARG A 60 9.50 13.58 1.16
CA ARG A 60 8.06 13.34 1.23
C ARG A 60 7.79 11.97 1.84
N LEU A 61 7.11 11.97 2.99
CA LEU A 61 6.62 10.75 3.64
C LEU A 61 5.36 10.23 2.94
N VAL A 62 5.40 8.98 2.51
CA VAL A 62 4.29 8.28 1.84
C VAL A 62 3.54 7.39 2.82
N ALA A 63 4.25 6.71 3.73
CA ALA A 63 3.62 5.89 4.75
C ALA A 63 4.46 5.79 6.02
N ARG A 64 3.78 5.58 7.14
CA ARG A 64 4.36 5.02 8.37
C ARG A 64 3.88 3.60 8.52
N ALA A 65 4.81 2.67 8.62
CA ALA A 65 4.52 1.26 8.82
C ALA A 65 4.94 0.81 10.21
N GLY A 66 4.13 -0.05 10.80
CA GLY A 66 4.44 -0.79 12.00
C GLY A 66 5.67 -1.68 11.81
N ARG A 67 6.60 -1.63 12.77
CA ARG A 67 7.72 -2.57 12.82
C ARG A 67 7.39 -3.74 13.75
N ALA A 68 7.16 -4.91 13.18
CA ALA A 68 6.97 -6.14 13.95
C ALA A 68 8.24 -6.54 14.73
N GLY A 69 8.06 -7.01 15.96
CA GLY A 69 9.10 -7.63 16.77
C GLY A 69 9.04 -9.16 16.74
N GLU A 70 9.86 -9.81 17.57
CA GLU A 70 9.90 -11.27 17.68
C GLU A 70 8.56 -11.88 18.12
N ALA A 71 7.78 -11.16 18.95
CA ALA A 71 6.50 -11.62 19.44
C ALA A 71 5.46 -11.68 18.31
N GLU A 72 5.33 -10.61 17.53
CA GLU A 72 4.40 -10.57 16.39
C GLU A 72 4.82 -11.59 15.31
N ALA A 73 6.12 -11.75 15.06
CA ALA A 73 6.62 -12.76 14.12
C ALA A 73 6.29 -14.19 14.57
N ARG A 74 6.43 -14.48 15.87
CA ARG A 74 6.04 -15.79 16.44
C ARG A 74 4.54 -16.02 16.34
N ALA A 75 3.72 -15.01 16.59
CA ALA A 75 2.27 -15.11 16.47
C ALA A 75 1.86 -15.38 15.01
N ALA A 76 2.49 -14.71 14.04
CA ALA A 76 2.15 -14.83 12.62
C ALA A 76 2.34 -16.23 12.02
N VAL A 77 3.26 -17.05 12.56
CA VAL A 77 3.47 -18.43 12.08
C VAL A 77 2.62 -19.47 12.80
N GLN A 78 1.86 -19.07 13.82
CA GLN A 78 1.00 -19.94 14.61
C GLN A 78 -0.49 -19.82 14.24
N THR A 79 -0.85 -18.78 13.49
CA THR A 79 -2.19 -18.54 12.94
C THR A 79 -2.33 -19.14 11.55
#